data_AF-A0A921NE91-F1
#
_entry.id   AF-A0A921NE91-F1
#
_cell.length_a   1.000
_cell.length_b   1.000
_cell.length_c   1.000
_cell.angle_alpha   90.00
_cell.angle_beta   90.00
_cell.angle_gamma   90.00
#
_symmetry.space_group_name_H-M   'P 1'
#
loop_
_entity.id
_entity.type
_entity.pdbx_description
1 polymer ?
#
loop_
_entity_poly.entity_id
_entity_poly.type
_entity_poly.pdbx_seq_one_letter_code
_entity_poly.pdbx_strand_id
1 'polypeptide(L)' 'MTITKGIASPAKFLVQADALVDLALHGKAFGANAYLICDQFIVGRVHEKAMPGFKNEQRAELAVFGGQCSDSEIN' A
#
# COMPACT_ATOMS: atom_id res chain seq x y z
N MET A 1 -28.33 15.54 27.30
CA MET A 1 -27.12 15.58 26.46
C MET A 1 -27.37 14.68 25.25
N THR A 2 -27.37 15.24 24.05
CA THR A 2 -27.58 14.47 22.81
C THR A 2 -26.23 13.92 22.38
N ILE A 3 -26.08 12.60 22.36
CA ILE A 3 -24.84 11.94 21.90
C ILE A 3 -24.90 11.87 20.38
N THR A 4 -24.01 12.61 19.72
CA THR A 4 -23.82 12.50 18.27
C THR A 4 -23.11 11.19 17.95
N LYS A 5 -23.75 10.33 17.15
CA LYS A 5 -23.12 9.13 16.60
C LYS A 5 -22.46 9.50 15.28
N GLY A 6 -21.15 9.27 15.17
CA GLY A 6 -20.39 9.42 13.93
C GLY A 6 -19.99 8.07 13.37
N ILE A 7 -19.89 7.97 12.04
CA ILE A 7 -19.27 6.84 11.35
C ILE A 7 -18.14 7.37 10.46
N ALA A 8 -17.00 6.70 10.51
CA ALA A 8 -15.90 6.89 9.58
C ALA A 8 -15.61 5.55 8.90
N SER A 9 -15.35 5.59 7.60
CA SER A 9 -15.05 4.41 6.79
C SER A 9 -13.98 4.76 5.76
N PRO A 10 -13.10 3.81 5.39
CA PRO A 10 -12.28 3.94 4.19
C PRO A 10 -13.15 4.24 2.97
N ALA A 11 -12.64 5.05 2.04
CA ALA A 11 -13.32 5.32 0.77
C ALA A 11 -13.44 4.07 -0.11
N LYS A 12 -12.47 3.14 0.02
CA LYS A 12 -12.48 1.82 -0.63
C LYS A 12 -11.93 0.76 0.31
N PHE A 13 -12.55 -0.42 0.31
CA PHE A 13 -12.09 -1.62 0.99
C PHE A 13 -12.17 -2.77 -0.02
N LEU A 14 -11.06 -3.46 -0.27
CA LEU A 14 -10.94 -4.48 -1.31
C LEU A 14 -10.44 -5.78 -0.69
N VAL A 15 -11.14 -6.88 -0.96
CA VAL A 15 -10.74 -8.24 -0.61
C VAL A 15 -10.91 -9.11 -1.84
N GLN A 16 -9.80 -9.59 -2.39
CA GLN A 16 -9.76 -10.33 -3.65
C GLN A 16 -8.60 -11.33 -3.65
N ALA A 17 -8.74 -12.38 -4.46
CA ALA A 17 -7.63 -13.29 -4.73
C ALA A 17 -6.50 -12.52 -5.43
N ASP A 18 -5.25 -12.82 -5.08
CA ASP A 18 -4.06 -12.24 -5.69
C ASP A 18 -4.01 -10.70 -5.73
N ALA A 19 -4.62 -10.02 -4.74
CA ALA A 19 -4.77 -8.56 -4.68
C ALA A 19 -3.48 -7.74 -4.90
N LEU A 20 -2.31 -8.32 -4.61
CA LEU A 20 -1.02 -7.68 -4.84
C LEU A 20 -0.69 -7.47 -6.32
N VAL A 21 -1.18 -8.35 -7.20
CA VAL A 21 -0.96 -8.25 -8.66
C VAL A 21 -1.66 -7.02 -9.22
N ASP A 22 -2.86 -6.74 -8.72
CA ASP A 22 -3.70 -5.60 -9.13
C ASP A 22 -3.42 -4.32 -8.34
N LEU A 23 -2.40 -4.32 -7.48
CA LEU A 23 -2.11 -3.18 -6.60
C LEU A 23 -1.82 -1.89 -7.39
N ALA A 24 -1.05 -1.99 -8.47
CA ALA A 24 -0.73 -0.85 -9.33
C ALA A 24 -1.98 -0.28 -10.02
N LEU A 25 -2.89 -1.15 -10.48
CA LEU A 25 -4.15 -0.77 -11.11
C LEU A 25 -5.02 0.04 -10.14
N HIS A 26 -5.14 -0.42 -8.89
CA HIS A 26 -5.91 0.29 -7.86
C HIS A 26 -5.22 1.57 -7.39
N GLY A 27 -3.90 1.59 -7.32
CA GLY A 27 -3.08 2.73 -6.90
C GLY A 27 -3.09 3.89 -7.90
N LYS A 28 -3.24 3.61 -9.19
CA LYS A 28 -3.17 4.60 -10.29
C LYS A 28 -4.13 5.77 -10.13
N ALA A 29 -5.29 5.55 -9.51
CA ALA A 29 -6.28 6.59 -9.25
C ALA A 29 -5.81 7.64 -8.23
N PHE A 30 -4.75 7.35 -7.47
CA PHE A 30 -4.25 8.19 -6.37
C PHE A 30 -2.94 8.91 -6.71
N GLY A 31 -2.28 8.59 -7.84
CA GLY A 31 -1.08 9.27 -8.27
C GLY A 31 -0.29 8.54 -9.35
N ALA A 32 0.75 9.20 -9.87
CA ALA A 32 1.64 8.65 -10.91
C ALA A 32 2.85 7.89 -10.35
N ASN A 33 3.17 8.08 -9.07
CA ASN A 33 4.29 7.42 -8.38
C ASN A 33 3.76 6.80 -7.08
N ALA A 34 4.14 5.56 -6.80
CA ALA A 34 3.82 4.83 -5.57
C ALA A 34 5.10 4.64 -4.76
N TYR A 35 4.97 4.76 -3.43
CA TYR A 35 6.01 4.41 -2.48
C TYR A 35 5.52 3.21 -1.67
N LEU A 36 6.10 2.04 -1.93
CA LEU A 36 5.73 0.78 -1.29
C LEU A 36 6.64 0.55 -0.11
N ILE A 37 6.06 0.51 1.08
CA ILE A 37 6.77 0.22 2.33
C ILE A 37 6.36 -1.17 2.79
N CYS A 38 7.33 -2.06 3.01
CA CYS A 38 7.07 -3.39 3.51
C CYS A 38 8.24 -3.92 4.33
N ASP A 39 7.98 -4.81 5.29
CA ASP A 39 9.04 -5.42 6.08
C ASP A 39 9.97 -6.33 5.25
N GLN A 40 11.14 -6.64 5.81
CA GLN A 40 12.15 -7.50 5.20
C GLN A 40 11.66 -8.93 4.92
N PHE A 41 10.68 -9.43 5.67
CA PHE A 41 10.16 -10.79 5.49
C PHE A 41 9.25 -10.89 4.27
N ILE A 42 8.45 -9.86 3.98
CA ILE A 42 7.51 -9.85 2.86
C ILE A 42 8.06 -9.18 1.59
N VAL A 43 9.22 -8.49 1.66
CA VAL A 43 9.79 -7.77 0.51
C VAL A 43 9.95 -8.64 -0.74
N GLY A 44 10.39 -9.89 -0.58
CA GLY A 44 10.53 -10.83 -1.70
C GLY A 44 9.19 -11.11 -2.37
N ARG A 45 8.13 -11.33 -1.57
CA ARG A 45 6.77 -11.56 -2.06
C ARG A 45 6.20 -10.35 -2.78
N VAL A 46 6.43 -9.14 -2.26
CA VAL A 46 5.99 -7.88 -2.89
C VAL A 46 6.73 -7.67 -4.21
N HIS A 47 8.03 -7.92 -4.24
CA HIS A 47 8.83 -7.82 -5.45
C HIS A 47 8.36 -8.80 -6.54
N GLU A 48 8.02 -10.04 -6.18
CA GLU A 48 7.56 -11.03 -7.14
C GLU A 48 6.12 -10.78 -7.63
N LYS A 49 5.21 -10.37 -6.74
CA LYS A 49 3.77 -10.31 -7.05
C LYS A 49 3.29 -8.93 -7.45
N ALA A 50 3.81 -7.85 -6.85
CA ALA A 50 3.29 -6.50 -7.06
C ALA A 50 4.10 -5.70 -8.07
N MET A 51 5.44 -5.72 -7.98
CA MET A 51 6.33 -4.91 -8.83
C MET A 51 6.14 -5.11 -10.35
N PRO A 52 5.80 -6.32 -10.86
CA PRO A 52 5.50 -6.49 -12.29
C PRO A 52 4.35 -5.61 -12.79
N GLY A 53 3.30 -5.39 -11.98
CA GLY A 53 2.17 -4.54 -12.34
C GLY A 53 2.53 -3.05 -12.44
N PHE A 54 3.45 -2.60 -11.58
CA PHE A 54 3.92 -1.21 -11.58
C PHE A 54 4.76 -0.86 -12.82
N LYS A 55 5.45 -1.81 -13.45
CA LYS A 55 6.24 -1.52 -14.67
C LYS A 55 5.41 -0.90 -15.81
N ASN A 56 4.13 -1.23 -15.88
CA ASN A 56 3.24 -0.81 -16.97
C ASN A 56 2.24 0.28 -16.55
N GLU A 57 1.82 0.31 -15.28
CA GLU A 57 0.70 1.16 -14.86
C GLU A 57 1.10 2.44 -14.13
N GLN A 58 2.16 2.40 -13.31
CA GLN A 58 2.52 3.48 -12.38
C GLN A 58 3.97 3.29 -11.88
N ARG A 59 4.78 4.35 -11.79
CA ARG A 59 6.13 4.23 -11.22
C ARG A 59 6.04 3.81 -9.76
N ALA A 60 6.97 2.97 -9.32
CA ALA A 60 7.02 2.46 -7.95
C ALA A 60 8.44 2.49 -7.40
N GLU A 61 8.56 2.91 -6.16
CA GLU A 61 9.76 2.75 -5.33
C GLU A 61 9.43 1.82 -4.18
N LEU A 62 10.33 0.87 -3.91
CA LEU A 62 10.19 -0.13 -2.86
C LEU A 62 11.18 0.17 -1.74
N ALA A 63 10.66 0.41 -0.54
CA ALA A 63 11.43 0.67 0.66
C ALA A 63 11.19 -0.43 1.70
N VAL A 64 12.28 -0.84 2.35
CA VAL A 64 12.22 -1.84 3.41
C VAL A 64 11.98 -1.16 4.74
N PHE A 65 10.92 -1.57 5.42
CA PHE A 65 10.64 -1.21 6.80
C PHE A 65 11.57 -2.00 7.74
N GLY A 66 12.30 -1.28 8.59
CA GLY A 66 13.24 -1.77 9.60
C GLY A 66 12.58 -2.46 10.79
N GLY A 67 11.26 -2.41 10.90
CA GLY A 67 10.48 -3.23 11.82
C GLY A 67 9.93 -2.48 13.03
N GLN A 68 10.20 -1.17 13.17
CA GLN A 68 9.69 -0.37 14.28
C GLN A 68 8.98 0.89 13.80
N CYS A 69 7.69 1.01 14.09
CA CYS A 69 6.94 2.22 13.77
C CYS A 69 7.32 3.32 14.78
N SER A 70 8.39 4.05 14.49
CA SER A 70 8.98 5.10 15.32
C SER A 70 9.08 6.40 14.56
N ASP A 71 9.09 7.54 15.26
CA ASP A 71 9.24 8.85 14.62
C ASP A 71 10.53 8.92 13.79
N SER A 72 11.61 8.32 14.27
CA SER A 72 12.88 8.22 13.54
C SER A 72 12.79 7.44 12.23
N GLU A 73 11.86 6.51 12.11
CA GLU A 73 11.69 5.68 10.92
C GLU A 73 10.62 6.23 9.96
N ILE A 74 9.73 7.07 10.48
CA ILE A 74 8.73 7.80 9.68
C ILE A 74 9.36 9.02 8.97
N ASN A 75 10.32 9.68 9.63
CA ASN A 75 10.99 10.90 9.13
C ASN A 75 12.14 10.59 8.15
#